data_AF-A0A7C3BR67-F1
#
_entry.id   AF-A0A7C3BR67-F1
#
_cell.length_a   1.000
_cell.length_b   1.000
_cell.length_c   1.000
_cell.angle_alpha   90.00
_cell.angle_beta   90.00
_cell.angle_gamma   90.00
#
_symmetry.space_group_name_H-M   'P 1'
#
loop_
_entity.id
_entity.type
_entity.pdbx_description
1 polymer ?
#
loop_
_entity_poly.entity_id
_entity_poly.type
_entity_poly.pdbx_seq_one_letter_code
_entity_poly.pdbx_strand_id
1 'polypeptide(L)' 'MRQKGLEDHLEIRYFDGATHSKAALSDDEFLVAGNQNFHYSAWRKSGLTEYSLGLDDSDAVDDFKRMYEYYWDRAVPAE' A
#
# COMPACT_ATOMS: atom_id res chain seq x y z
N MET A 1 2.48 -18.04 1.79
CA MET A 1 2.18 -17.71 3.20
C MET A 1 2.11 -18.93 4.11
N ARG A 2 1.44 -20.01 3.70
CA ARG A 2 1.32 -21.27 4.45
C ARG A 2 2.63 -21.90 4.94
N GLN A 3 3.67 -21.98 4.10
CA GLN A 3 4.98 -22.53 4.52
C GLN A 3 5.68 -21.69 5.59
N LYS A 4 5.26 -20.43 5.77
CA LYS A 4 5.80 -19.51 6.79
C LYS A 4 4.86 -19.35 8.00
N GLY A 5 3.69 -20.00 8.02
CA GLY A 5 2.70 -19.85 9.10
C GLY A 5 2.09 -18.45 9.20
N LEU A 6 2.00 -17.73 8.08
CA LEU A 6 1.53 -16.33 8.03
C LEU A 6 0.16 -16.18 7.35
N GLU A 7 -0.55 -17.28 7.12
CA GLU A 7 -1.87 -17.31 6.48
C GLU A 7 -2.90 -16.42 7.18
N ASP A 8 -2.85 -16.32 8.51
CA ASP A 8 -3.79 -15.51 9.30
C ASP A 8 -3.27 -14.07 9.55
N HIS A 9 -2.09 -13.74 9.01
CA HIS A 9 -1.40 -12.47 9.23
C HIS A 9 -1.22 -11.62 7.96
N LEU A 10 -1.45 -12.21 6.78
CA LEU A 10 -1.29 -11.50 5.53
C LEU A 10 -2.37 -11.89 4.54
N GLU A 11 -3.10 -10.87 4.09
CA GLU A 11 -3.99 -10.95 2.96
C GLU A 11 -3.39 -10.18 1.78
N ILE A 12 -3.42 -10.78 0.60
CA ILE A 12 -2.99 -10.16 -0.65
C ILE A 12 -4.16 -10.22 -1.60
N ARG A 13 -4.48 -9.10 -2.24
CA ARG A 13 -5.50 -9.03 -3.29
C ARG A 13 -4.96 -8.40 -4.56
N TYR A 14 -5.50 -8.83 -5.69
CA TYR A 14 -5.26 -8.28 -7.01
C TYR A 14 -6.48 -7.49 -7.47
N PHE A 15 -6.28 -6.23 -7.83
CA PHE A 15 -7.31 -5.39 -8.43
C PHE A 15 -7.13 -5.36 -9.95
N ASP A 16 -8.09 -5.94 -10.68
CA ASP A 16 -8.10 -5.98 -12.15
C ASP A 16 -8.60 -4.65 -12.74
N GLY A 17 -7.81 -3.61 -12.51
CA GLY A 17 -8.09 -2.24 -12.94
C GLY A 17 -6.89 -1.34 -12.74
N ALA A 18 -7.04 -0.06 -13.07
CA ALA A 18 -5.96 0.90 -12.90
C ALA A 18 -5.80 1.29 -11.41
N THR A 19 -4.71 0.83 -10.79
CA THR A 19 -4.19 1.36 -9.53
C THR A 19 -2.72 1.69 -9.69
N HIS A 20 -2.32 2.91 -9.33
CA HIS A 20 -0.92 3.36 -9.42
C HIS A 20 -0.45 4.06 -8.13
N SER A 21 -1.30 4.06 -7.10
CA SER A 21 -0.97 4.60 -5.78
C SER A 21 0.14 3.78 -5.13
N LYS A 22 1.09 4.46 -4.48
CA LYS A 22 2.07 3.82 -3.61
C LYS A 22 1.92 4.42 -2.23
N ALA A 23 1.30 3.66 -1.35
CA ALA A 23 0.96 4.10 -0.02
C ALA A 23 0.88 2.93 0.96
N ALA A 24 1.10 3.22 2.23
CA ALA A 24 0.96 2.28 3.33
C ALA A 24 0.41 3.03 4.55
N LEU A 25 -0.60 2.46 5.20
CA LEU A 25 -1.16 2.96 6.46
C LEU A 25 -0.78 1.99 7.58
N SER A 26 -0.21 2.51 8.66
CA SER A 26 0.08 1.76 9.89
C SER A 26 -0.84 2.20 11.00
N ASP A 27 -1.38 1.23 11.74
CA ASP A 27 -2.15 1.42 12.98
C ASP A 27 -3.31 2.42 12.89
N ASP A 28 -3.86 2.64 11.68
CA ASP A 28 -4.86 3.68 11.42
C ASP A 28 -4.43 5.11 11.81
N GLU A 29 -3.11 5.35 11.92
CA GLU A 29 -2.57 6.60 12.48
C GLU A 29 -1.46 7.21 11.61
N PHE A 30 -0.70 6.40 10.88
CA PHE A 30 0.44 6.89 10.11
C PHE A 30 0.40 6.44 8.65
N LEU A 31 0.12 7.39 7.76
CA LEU A 31 0.09 7.18 6.32
C LEU A 31 1.44 7.58 5.70
N VAL A 32 2.04 6.66 4.97
CA VAL A 32 3.11 6.95 4.01
C VAL A 32 2.52 6.97 2.61
N ALA A 33 2.67 8.07 1.87
CA ALA A 33 2.22 8.18 0.49
C ALA A 33 3.28 8.85 -0.40
N GLY A 34 3.45 8.40 -1.64
CA GLY A 34 4.48 8.95 -2.53
C GLY A 34 4.51 8.37 -3.94
N ASN A 35 5.58 8.70 -4.66
CA ASN A 35 5.86 8.11 -5.98
C ASN A 35 6.78 6.87 -5.90
N GLN A 36 7.25 6.52 -4.70
CA GLN A 36 8.13 5.39 -4.42
C GLN A 36 7.42 4.04 -4.63
N ASN A 37 7.86 3.24 -5.60
CA ASN A 37 7.36 1.86 -5.71
C ASN A 37 7.97 0.94 -4.64
N PHE A 38 7.18 -0.06 -4.20
CA PHE A 38 7.62 -1.10 -3.27
C PHE A 38 8.32 -2.28 -3.99
N HIS A 39 9.27 -1.97 -4.87
CA HIS A 39 10.14 -2.97 -5.50
C HIS A 39 11.62 -2.55 -5.44
N TYR A 40 12.53 -3.52 -5.35
CA TYR A 40 13.95 -3.28 -5.07
C TYR A 40 14.63 -2.24 -5.99
N SER A 41 14.33 -2.21 -7.28
CA SER A 41 14.96 -1.28 -8.23
C SER A 41 14.61 0.20 -8.01
N ALA A 42 13.55 0.48 -7.24
CA ALA A 42 13.19 1.84 -6.84
C ALA A 42 14.13 2.37 -5.74
N TRP A 43 14.66 1.50 -4.88
CA TRP A 43 15.42 1.86 -3.67
C TRP A 43 16.95 1.93 -3.83
N ARG A 44 17.47 1.64 -5.03
CA ARG A 44 18.93 1.59 -5.26
C ARG A 44 19.51 2.98 -5.51
N LYS A 45 20.83 3.12 -5.35
CA LYS A 45 21.56 4.38 -5.61
C LYS A 45 21.42 4.91 -7.05
N SER A 46 21.16 4.03 -8.01
CA SER A 46 20.82 4.35 -9.42
C SER A 46 19.31 4.22 -9.70
N GLY A 47 18.49 4.38 -8.68
CA GLY A 47 17.02 4.35 -8.74
C GLY A 47 16.44 5.64 -9.31
N LEU A 48 15.12 5.76 -9.22
CA LEU A 48 14.40 6.96 -9.63
C LEU A 48 14.51 8.03 -8.55
N THR A 49 14.27 9.29 -8.92
CA THR A 49 14.08 10.36 -7.94
C THR A 49 12.70 10.21 -7.32
N GLU A 50 12.66 9.67 -6.11
CA GLU A 50 11.43 9.35 -5.40
C GLU A 50 11.31 10.16 -4.11
N TYR A 51 10.06 10.44 -3.73
CA TYR A 51 9.67 11.17 -2.54
C TYR A 51 8.50 10.43 -1.90
N SER A 52 8.55 10.31 -0.58
CA SER A 52 7.46 9.81 0.24
C SER A 52 7.21 10.80 1.37
N LEU A 53 5.93 11.06 1.66
CA LEU A 53 5.49 11.88 2.77
C LEU A 53 4.94 10.95 3.85
N GLY A 54 5.35 11.18 5.10
CA GLY A 54 4.71 10.61 6.28
C GLY A 54 3.67 11.60 6.80
N LEU A 55 2.46 11.12 7.06
CA LEU A 55 1.29 11.91 7.39
C LEU A 55 0.64 11.30 8.64
N ASP A 56 0.38 12.13 9.65
CA ASP A 56 -0.38 11.82 10.87
C ASP A 56 -1.67 12.65 10.97
N ASP A 57 -2.01 13.37 9.89
CA ASP A 57 -3.25 14.13 9.75
C ASP A 57 -4.45 13.18 9.61
N SER A 58 -5.41 13.29 10.54
CA SER A 58 -6.56 12.38 10.61
C SER A 58 -7.45 12.44 9.37
N ASP A 59 -7.61 13.63 8.78
CA ASP A 59 -8.45 13.79 7.59
C ASP A 59 -7.81 13.08 6.39
N ALA A 60 -6.48 13.20 6.23
CA ALA A 60 -5.73 12.48 5.21
C ALA A 60 -5.80 10.95 5.39
N VAL A 61 -5.74 10.45 6.62
CA VAL A 61 -5.89 9.02 6.93
C VAL A 61 -7.30 8.54 6.55
N ASP A 62 -8.34 9.27 6.97
CA ASP A 62 -9.72 8.91 6.67
C ASP A 62 -10.01 8.93 5.16
N ASP A 63 -9.46 9.90 4.43
CA ASP A 63 -9.55 9.98 2.97
C ASP A 63 -8.88 8.77 2.30
N PHE A 64 -7.68 8.41 2.74
CA PHE A 64 -6.98 7.23 2.25
C PHE A 64 -7.74 5.95 2.53
N LYS A 65 -8.30 5.77 3.73
CA LYS A 65 -9.09 4.57 4.09
C LYS A 65 -10.29 4.41 3.17
N ARG A 66 -11.05 5.48 2.91
CA ARG A 66 -12.20 5.42 1.98
C ARG A 66 -11.78 5.02 0.56
N MET A 67 -10.66 5.53 0.07
CA MET A 67 -10.10 5.12 -1.22
C MET A 67 -9.66 3.65 -1.18
N TYR A 68 -8.92 3.23 -0.15
CA TYR A 68 -8.42 1.87 -0.01
C TYR A 68 -9.56 0.85 0.00
N GLU A 69 -10.58 1.04 0.85
CA GLU A 69 -11.75 0.16 0.94
C GLU A 69 -12.49 0.04 -0.40
N TYR A 70 -12.64 1.15 -1.13
CA TYR A 70 -13.26 1.13 -2.46
C TYR A 70 -12.55 0.16 -3.43
N TYR A 71 -11.22 0.15 -3.44
CA TYR A 71 -10.44 -0.75 -4.28
C TYR A 71 -10.38 -2.17 -3.69
N TRP A 72 -10.27 -2.29 -2.37
CA TRP A 72 -10.17 -3.56 -1.65
C TRP A 72 -11.41 -4.43 -1.84
N ASP A 73 -12.60 -3.85 -1.75
CA ASP A 73 -13.89 -4.52 -1.98
C ASP A 73 -14.05 -5.05 -3.42
N ARG A 74 -13.30 -4.50 -4.37
CA ARG A 74 -13.32 -4.89 -5.79
C ARG A 74 -12.14 -5.76 -6.19
N ALA A 75 -11.17 -5.95 -5.31
CA ALA A 75 -10.00 -6.77 -5.54
C ALA A 75 -10.31 -8.23 -5.21
N VAL A 76 -9.73 -9.17 -5.96
CA VAL A 76 -9.86 -10.60 -5.70
C VAL A 76 -8.65 -11.11 -4.91
N PRO A 77 -8.77 -12.13 -4.06
CA PRO A 77 -7.62 -12.75 -3.41
C PRO A 77 -6.55 -13.16 -4.42
N ALA A 78 -5.29 -12.82 -4.15
CA ALA A 78 -4.16 -13.28 -4.94
C ALA A 78 -3.75 -14.69 -4.46
N GLU A 79 -3.65 -15.62 -5.40
CA GLU A 79 -3.25 -17.02 -5.13
C GLU A 79 -1.74 -17.19 -4.89
#